data_AF-A0A6M4P8B6-F1
#
_entry.id   AF-A0A6M4P8B6-F1
#
_cell.length_a   1.000
_cell.length_b   1.000
_cell.length_c   1.000
_cell.angle_alpha   90.00
_cell.angle_beta   90.00
_cell.angle_gamma   90.00
#
_symmetry.space_group_name_H-M   'P 1'
#
loop_
_entity.id
_entity.type
_entity.pdbx_description
1 polymer ?
#
loop_
_entity_poly.entity_id
_entity_poly.type
_entity_poly.pdbx_seq_one_letter_code
_entity_poly.pdbx_strand_id
1 'polypeptide(L)'
;MNYAILRTAKLKTMGNIGGSLAHNYRTIETPNADPNRTPKNHHSIATPEAVKKVIQNRLPEKRRSDAVLCIEYLITASPEWEGWGNDKEAEFFKRAGQWLSDKHGAENIAGMSIHRDISTTQLVAYVVPIDHKGRLNCKEFLGGRAKLSQMQTDFANTVTDLGLTRGKEGSTAKHTSIKAYYHDINHARDFSITAEPPKPELFESKASYGEKVISAVIEQIEPTVKAVNSILANYEKARTDKSVAEDSYETLKKRVEPYLVATKGLNQDETNRMNEVMQIESRKIAVEKDKIK
;
A
#
# COMPACT_ATOMS: atom_id res chain seq x y z
N MET A 1 -2.97 13.22 12.34
CA MET A 1 -1.49 13.33 12.22
C MET A 1 -1.07 12.19 11.30
N ASN A 2 -0.36 12.50 10.22
CA ASN A 2 -0.14 11.55 9.13
C ASN A 2 1.29 11.01 9.23
N TYR A 3 1.44 9.69 9.23
CA TYR A 3 2.74 9.06 9.46
C TYR A 3 3.43 8.64 8.17
N ALA A 4 4.75 8.80 8.10
CA ALA A 4 5.60 8.10 7.15
C ALA A 4 5.77 6.64 7.63
N ILE A 5 5.51 5.67 6.75
CA ILE A 5 5.50 4.24 7.11
C ILE A 5 6.57 3.52 6.29
N LEU A 6 7.56 2.98 7.00
CA LEU A 6 8.64 2.15 6.44
C LEU A 6 8.67 0.81 7.15
N ARG A 7 8.64 -0.28 6.39
CA ARG A 7 8.77 -1.65 6.91
C ARG A 7 9.71 -2.47 6.05
N THR A 8 10.28 -3.50 6.66
CA THR A 8 11.18 -4.43 5.98
C THR A 8 10.82 -5.88 6.25
N ALA A 9 10.96 -6.74 5.25
CA ALA A 9 10.98 -8.19 5.38
C ALA A 9 12.32 -8.76 4.89
N LYS A 10 12.79 -9.83 5.52
CA LYS A 10 14.04 -10.52 5.16
C LYS A 10 13.70 -11.76 4.33
N LEU A 11 14.05 -11.73 3.04
CA LEU A 11 13.83 -12.86 2.13
C LEU A 11 15.10 -13.71 2.05
N LYS A 12 15.02 -14.95 2.55
CA LYS A 12 16.19 -15.83 2.71
C LYS A 12 16.31 -16.90 1.61
N THR A 13 15.25 -17.09 0.83
CA THR A 13 15.23 -18.09 -0.23
C THR A 13 14.72 -17.49 -1.54
N MET A 14 15.14 -18.06 -2.67
CA MET A 14 14.59 -17.67 -3.98
C MET A 14 13.10 -17.97 -4.09
N GLY A 15 12.57 -18.89 -3.29
CA GLY A 15 11.14 -19.15 -3.17
C GLY A 15 10.39 -18.01 -2.48
N ASN A 16 10.92 -17.45 -1.38
CA ASN A 16 10.31 -16.28 -0.73
C ASN A 16 10.30 -15.07 -1.68
N ILE A 17 11.38 -14.85 -2.42
CA ILE A 17 11.50 -13.79 -3.42
C ILE A 17 10.48 -14.02 -4.54
N GLY A 18 10.39 -15.24 -5.07
CA GLY A 18 9.44 -15.59 -6.12
C GLY A 18 7.98 -15.38 -5.70
N GLY A 19 7.60 -15.84 -4.51
CA GLY A 19 6.23 -15.66 -3.98
C GLY A 19 5.87 -14.19 -3.76
N SER A 20 6.81 -13.40 -3.21
CA SER A 20 6.61 -11.96 -3.06
C SER A 20 6.50 -11.25 -4.42
N LEU A 21 7.38 -11.55 -5.37
CA LEU A 21 7.34 -10.97 -6.71
C LEU A 21 6.04 -11.34 -7.43
N ALA A 22 5.60 -12.60 -7.33
CA ALA A 22 4.33 -13.03 -7.91
C ALA A 22 3.14 -12.24 -7.36
N HIS A 23 3.11 -12.00 -6.04
CA HIS A 23 2.12 -11.14 -5.43
C HIS A 23 2.20 -9.71 -5.96
N ASN A 24 3.38 -9.08 -5.93
CA ASN A 24 3.55 -7.67 -6.32
C ASN A 24 3.32 -7.42 -7.82
N TYR A 25 3.69 -8.36 -8.69
CA TYR A 25 3.42 -8.30 -10.13
C TYR A 25 2.03 -8.85 -10.52
N ARG A 26 1.20 -9.22 -9.53
CA ARG A 26 -0.16 -9.74 -9.73
C ARG A 26 -0.22 -10.96 -10.65
N THR A 27 0.81 -11.80 -10.63
CA THR A 27 0.84 -13.08 -11.37
C THR A 27 0.14 -14.20 -10.60
N ILE A 28 -0.31 -13.92 -9.37
CA ILE A 28 -1.18 -14.76 -8.55
C ILE A 28 -2.36 -13.92 -8.07
N GLU A 29 -3.47 -14.59 -7.75
CA GLU A 29 -4.64 -13.95 -7.17
C GLU A 29 -4.26 -13.19 -5.89
N THR A 30 -4.66 -11.92 -5.83
CA THR A 30 -4.38 -11.01 -4.72
C THR A 30 -5.69 -10.37 -4.28
N PRO A 31 -6.37 -10.90 -3.24
CA PRO A 31 -7.76 -10.55 -2.93
C PRO A 31 -8.03 -9.07 -2.62
N ASN A 32 -7.03 -8.35 -2.14
CA ASN A 32 -7.14 -6.94 -1.77
C ASN A 32 -6.72 -5.95 -2.87
N ALA A 33 -6.37 -6.46 -4.06
CA ALA A 33 -6.05 -5.66 -5.23
C ALA A 33 -7.26 -5.56 -6.17
N ASP A 34 -7.54 -4.36 -6.67
CA ASP A 34 -8.55 -4.10 -7.69
C ASP A 34 -7.96 -4.29 -9.10
N PRO A 35 -8.37 -5.33 -9.85
CA PRO A 35 -7.83 -5.61 -11.18
C PRO A 35 -8.00 -4.45 -12.17
N ASN A 36 -9.03 -3.62 -12.01
CA ASN A 36 -9.27 -2.47 -12.89
C ASN A 36 -8.27 -1.34 -12.65
N ARG A 37 -7.63 -1.33 -11.48
CA ARG A 37 -6.60 -0.35 -11.12
C ARG A 37 -5.18 -0.89 -11.27
N THR A 38 -4.99 -2.20 -11.43
CA THR A 38 -3.66 -2.81 -11.66
C THR A 38 -2.87 -2.14 -12.79
N PRO A 39 -3.45 -1.72 -13.93
CA PRO A 39 -2.72 -0.99 -14.97
C PRO A 39 -2.14 0.37 -14.52
N LYS A 40 -2.59 0.92 -13.38
CA LYS A 40 -2.05 2.14 -12.77
C LYS A 40 -0.83 1.87 -11.88
N ASN A 41 -0.51 0.59 -11.62
CA ASN A 41 0.73 0.24 -10.95
C ASN A 41 1.91 0.62 -11.83
N HIS A 42 3.03 0.95 -11.20
CA HIS A 42 4.26 1.24 -11.90
C HIS A 42 5.34 0.27 -11.43
N HIS A 43 6.06 -0.34 -12.37
CA HIS A 43 7.18 -1.22 -12.09
C HIS A 43 8.44 -0.67 -12.76
N SER A 44 9.53 -0.55 -12.00
CA SER A 44 10.82 -0.11 -12.55
C SER A 44 11.45 -1.15 -13.48
N ILE A 45 11.04 -2.42 -13.34
CA ILE A 45 11.43 -3.54 -14.21
C ILE A 45 10.16 -4.24 -14.67
N ALA A 46 10.10 -4.57 -15.96
CA ALA A 46 8.88 -5.04 -16.61
C ALA A 46 8.32 -6.36 -16.05
N THR A 47 9.18 -7.30 -15.63
CA THR A 47 8.72 -8.64 -15.23
C THR A 47 9.32 -9.09 -13.89
N PRO A 48 8.61 -9.93 -13.12
CA PRO A 48 9.13 -10.48 -11.88
C PRO A 48 10.37 -11.37 -12.12
N GLU A 49 10.44 -12.08 -13.25
CA GLU A 49 11.60 -12.90 -13.62
C GLU A 49 12.85 -12.04 -13.82
N ALA A 50 12.71 -10.85 -14.42
CA ALA A 50 13.81 -9.93 -14.60
C ALA A 50 14.33 -9.39 -13.26
N VAL A 51 13.44 -9.00 -12.33
CA VAL A 51 13.86 -8.60 -10.96
C VAL A 51 14.57 -9.76 -10.26
N LYS A 52 14.02 -10.97 -10.35
CA LYS A 52 14.62 -12.18 -9.78
C LYS A 52 16.02 -12.43 -10.33
N LYS A 53 16.23 -12.22 -11.64
CA LYS A 53 17.53 -12.34 -12.30
C LYS A 53 18.51 -11.26 -11.85
N VAL A 54 18.07 -10.02 -11.68
CA VAL A 54 18.90 -8.93 -11.12
C VAL A 54 19.39 -9.29 -9.71
N ILE A 55 18.48 -9.80 -8.85
CA ILE A 55 18.85 -10.28 -7.52
C ILE A 55 19.89 -11.41 -7.61
N GLN A 56 19.63 -12.43 -8.44
CA GLN A 56 20.54 -13.58 -8.61
C GLN A 56 21.94 -13.14 -9.06
N ASN A 57 22.02 -12.24 -10.03
CA ASN A 57 23.30 -11.75 -10.57
C ASN A 57 24.09 -10.91 -9.56
N ARG A 58 23.41 -10.26 -8.61
CA ARG A 58 24.06 -9.44 -7.58
C ARG A 58 24.54 -10.26 -6.38
N LEU A 59 24.01 -11.46 -6.18
CA LEU A 59 24.39 -12.32 -5.07
C LEU A 59 25.80 -12.93 -5.28
N PRO A 60 26.60 -13.06 -4.20
CA PRO A 60 27.86 -13.80 -4.29
C PRO A 60 27.62 -15.31 -4.49
N GLU A 61 28.52 -15.94 -5.23
CA GLU A 61 28.50 -17.38 -5.52
C GLU A 61 28.50 -18.21 -4.23
N LYS A 62 29.45 -17.90 -3.33
CA LYS A 62 29.53 -18.51 -1.99
C LYS A 62 28.86 -17.62 -0.95
N ARG A 63 27.92 -18.20 -0.20
CA ARG A 63 27.23 -17.55 0.91
C ARG A 63 26.76 -18.57 1.94
N ARG A 64 26.54 -18.12 3.17
CA ARG A 64 25.92 -18.92 4.24
C ARG A 64 24.49 -19.34 3.85
N SER A 65 24.07 -20.53 4.28
CA SER A 65 22.77 -21.11 3.94
C SER A 65 21.58 -20.30 4.47
N ASP A 66 21.74 -19.61 5.60
CA ASP A 66 20.72 -18.76 6.22
C ASP A 66 20.89 -17.26 5.89
N ALA A 67 21.67 -16.94 4.85
CA ALA A 67 21.84 -15.57 4.39
C ALA A 67 20.50 -14.94 4.01
N VAL A 68 20.33 -13.66 4.35
CA VAL A 68 19.26 -12.85 3.76
C VAL A 68 19.71 -12.47 2.36
N LEU A 69 18.98 -12.94 1.36
CA LEU A 69 19.30 -12.73 -0.06
C LEU A 69 18.79 -11.38 -0.54
N CYS A 70 17.63 -10.97 -0.04
CA CYS A 70 16.98 -9.72 -0.39
C CYS A 70 16.27 -9.13 0.83
N ILE A 71 16.33 -7.82 0.98
CA ILE A 71 15.44 -7.06 1.85
C ILE A 71 14.28 -6.58 0.96
N GLU A 72 13.07 -6.90 1.37
CA GLU A 72 11.88 -6.27 0.81
C GLU A 72 11.52 -5.07 1.68
N TYR A 73 11.42 -3.90 1.08
CA TYR A 73 10.89 -2.70 1.72
C TYR A 73 9.43 -2.51 1.33
N LEU A 74 8.60 -2.17 2.31
CA LEU A 74 7.29 -1.56 2.09
C LEU A 74 7.37 -0.12 2.57
N ILE A 75 7.04 0.81 1.68
CA ILE A 75 7.03 2.25 1.94
C ILE A 75 5.66 2.81 1.57
N THR A 76 5.01 3.46 2.54
CA THR A 76 3.72 4.11 2.36
C THR A 76 3.57 5.23 3.39
N ALA A 77 2.39 5.84 3.45
CA ALA A 77 2.03 6.82 4.45
C ALA A 77 0.64 6.50 5.02
N SER A 78 0.22 7.27 6.01
CA SER A 78 -1.17 7.29 6.49
C SER A 78 -2.18 7.29 5.33
N PRO A 79 -3.21 6.43 5.34
CA PRO A 79 -4.27 6.42 4.32
C PRO A 79 -4.96 7.79 4.15
N GLU A 80 -5.11 8.52 5.24
CA GLU A 80 -5.71 9.85 5.33
C GLU A 80 -4.77 11.01 4.91
N TRP A 81 -3.56 10.70 4.41
CA TRP A 81 -2.65 11.73 3.92
C TRP A 81 -3.15 12.38 2.63
N GLU A 82 -3.33 13.69 2.65
CA GLU A 82 -3.85 14.48 1.52
C GLU A 82 -2.92 14.51 0.30
N GLY A 83 -1.70 13.95 0.38
CA GLY A 83 -0.77 13.89 -0.75
C GLY A 83 -1.07 12.79 -1.76
N TRP A 84 -1.98 11.85 -1.45
CA TRP A 84 -2.36 10.79 -2.38
C TRP A 84 -3.06 11.35 -3.63
N GLY A 85 -2.71 10.80 -4.80
CA GLY A 85 -3.35 11.16 -6.07
C GLY A 85 -3.00 12.55 -6.63
N ASN A 86 -2.04 13.27 -6.03
CA ASN A 86 -1.51 14.54 -6.55
C ASN A 86 0.03 14.53 -6.62
N ASP A 87 0.61 15.67 -6.99
CA ASP A 87 2.07 15.81 -7.20
C ASP A 87 2.92 15.42 -5.99
N LYS A 88 2.38 15.55 -4.76
CA LYS A 88 3.09 15.12 -3.55
C LYS A 88 3.33 13.61 -3.54
N GLU A 89 2.44 12.80 -4.12
CA GLU A 89 2.62 11.35 -4.22
C GLU A 89 3.86 11.00 -5.05
N ALA A 90 4.00 11.63 -6.22
CA ALA A 90 5.14 11.43 -7.10
C ALA A 90 6.45 11.84 -6.40
N GLU A 91 6.46 12.99 -5.73
CA GLU A 91 7.62 13.46 -4.97
C GLU A 91 7.95 12.53 -3.78
N PHE A 92 6.94 12.03 -3.06
CA PHE A 92 7.11 11.06 -1.97
C PHE A 92 7.83 9.79 -2.45
N PHE A 93 7.36 9.18 -3.54
CA PHE A 93 7.97 7.95 -4.05
C PHE A 93 9.33 8.16 -4.70
N LYS A 94 9.55 9.32 -5.34
CA LYS A 94 10.88 9.71 -5.83
C LYS A 94 11.88 9.81 -4.69
N ARG A 95 11.53 10.49 -3.60
CA ARG A 95 12.40 10.62 -2.42
C ARG A 95 12.61 9.30 -1.70
N ALA A 96 11.59 8.44 -1.64
CA ALA A 96 11.74 7.09 -1.10
C ALA A 96 12.73 6.24 -1.91
N GLY A 97 12.67 6.28 -3.24
CA GLY A 97 13.63 5.61 -4.11
C GLY A 97 15.06 6.16 -3.96
N GLN A 98 15.20 7.48 -3.84
CA GLN A 98 16.49 8.11 -3.59
C GLN A 98 17.06 7.70 -2.24
N TRP A 99 16.25 7.73 -1.18
CA TRP A 99 16.67 7.30 0.17
C TRP A 99 17.15 5.84 0.19
N LEU A 100 16.46 4.95 -0.52
CA LEU A 100 16.89 3.56 -0.67
C LEU A 100 18.24 3.46 -1.40
N SER A 101 18.41 4.23 -2.47
CA SER A 101 19.65 4.26 -3.26
C SER A 101 20.82 4.82 -2.46
N ASP A 102 20.62 5.90 -1.69
CA ASP A 102 21.65 6.49 -0.82
C ASP A 102 22.04 5.53 0.31
N LYS A 103 21.05 4.84 0.88
CA LYS A 103 21.27 3.92 2.00
C LYS A 103 21.97 2.64 1.58
N HIS A 104 21.62 2.08 0.43
CA HIS A 104 22.06 0.75 0.01
C HIS A 104 23.02 0.75 -1.16
N GLY A 105 23.19 1.84 -1.90
CA GLY A 105 23.79 1.86 -3.23
C GLY A 105 22.76 1.56 -4.32
N ALA A 106 22.73 2.38 -5.37
CA ALA A 106 21.75 2.25 -6.45
C ALA A 106 21.85 0.90 -7.16
N GLU A 107 23.05 0.33 -7.29
CA GLU A 107 23.31 -0.97 -7.89
C GLU A 107 22.78 -2.15 -7.08
N ASN A 108 22.41 -1.92 -5.81
CA ASN A 108 21.82 -2.92 -4.93
C ASN A 108 20.28 -2.92 -5.00
N ILE A 109 19.67 -1.94 -5.68
CA ILE A 109 18.22 -1.89 -5.89
C ILE A 109 17.87 -2.77 -7.10
N ALA A 110 17.29 -3.93 -6.84
CA ALA A 110 16.96 -4.89 -7.88
C ALA A 110 15.64 -4.57 -8.61
N GLY A 111 14.74 -3.83 -7.97
CA GLY A 111 13.47 -3.43 -8.58
C GLY A 111 12.55 -2.75 -7.58
N MET A 112 11.70 -1.85 -8.08
CA MET A 112 10.68 -1.14 -7.31
C MET A 112 9.33 -1.23 -8.02
N SER A 113 8.27 -1.36 -7.23
CA SER A 113 6.88 -1.42 -7.69
C SER A 113 6.03 -0.45 -6.86
N ILE A 114 5.33 0.47 -7.50
CA ILE A 114 4.34 1.34 -6.86
C ILE A 114 2.95 0.77 -7.15
N HIS A 115 2.25 0.35 -6.11
CA HIS A 115 0.91 -0.22 -6.18
C HIS A 115 -0.15 0.82 -5.91
N ARG A 116 -1.01 1.07 -6.91
CA ARG A 116 -2.16 1.98 -6.87
C ARG A 116 -3.49 1.25 -7.01
N ASP A 117 -3.46 -0.07 -6.88
CA ASP A 117 -4.59 -0.99 -7.01
C ASP A 117 -5.12 -1.49 -5.66
N ILE A 118 -4.50 -1.09 -4.56
CA ILE A 118 -4.93 -1.43 -3.20
C ILE A 118 -5.49 -0.21 -2.46
N SER A 119 -5.91 -0.41 -1.20
CA SER A 119 -6.58 0.61 -0.39
C SER A 119 -5.76 1.87 -0.14
N THR A 120 -4.43 1.75 0.03
CA THR A 120 -3.48 2.85 0.23
C THR A 120 -2.27 2.63 -0.68
N THR A 121 -1.88 3.64 -1.45
CA THR A 121 -0.76 3.51 -2.39
C THR A 121 0.52 3.15 -1.63
N GLN A 122 1.29 2.18 -2.13
CA GLN A 122 2.54 1.77 -1.49
C GLN A 122 3.62 1.46 -2.52
N LEU A 123 4.88 1.70 -2.15
CA LEU A 123 6.06 1.26 -2.87
C LEU A 123 6.60 0.00 -2.21
N VAL A 124 6.88 -1.01 -3.03
CA VAL A 124 7.65 -2.19 -2.66
C VAL A 124 8.98 -2.15 -3.37
N ALA A 125 10.08 -2.31 -2.64
CA ALA A 125 11.42 -2.36 -3.23
C ALA A 125 12.17 -3.63 -2.81
N TYR A 126 12.92 -4.18 -3.75
CA TYR A 126 13.79 -5.34 -3.55
C TYR A 126 15.24 -4.89 -3.54
N VAL A 127 15.92 -5.08 -2.42
CA VAL A 127 17.30 -4.64 -2.20
C VAL A 127 18.19 -5.81 -1.85
N VAL A 128 19.27 -6.02 -2.60
CA VAL A 128 20.30 -7.02 -2.24
C VAL A 128 21.25 -6.38 -1.22
N PRO A 129 21.35 -6.90 0.02
CA PRO A 129 22.05 -6.18 1.08
C PRO A 129 23.57 -6.38 1.00
N ILE A 130 24.21 -5.82 -0.03
CA ILE A 130 25.67 -5.74 -0.14
C ILE A 130 26.14 -4.50 0.61
N ASP A 131 27.02 -4.66 1.58
CA ASP A 131 27.60 -3.53 2.32
C ASP A 131 28.70 -2.81 1.52
N HIS A 132 29.18 -1.68 2.05
CA HIS A 132 30.28 -0.90 1.48
C HIS A 132 31.60 -1.69 1.33
N LYS A 133 31.73 -2.87 1.95
CA LYS A 133 32.88 -3.78 1.80
C LYS A 133 32.64 -4.85 0.75
N GLY A 134 31.54 -4.77 -0.01
CA GLY A 134 31.17 -5.73 -1.04
C GLY A 134 30.63 -7.05 -0.49
N ARG A 135 30.24 -7.12 0.79
CA ARG A 135 29.77 -8.37 1.43
C ARG A 135 28.26 -8.41 1.53
N LEU A 136 27.67 -9.59 1.30
CA LEU A 136 26.25 -9.84 1.59
C LEU A 136 26.00 -9.79 3.10
N ASN A 137 25.55 -8.64 3.60
CA ASN A 137 25.51 -8.29 5.00
C ASN A 137 24.23 -7.51 5.37
N CYS A 138 23.13 -8.24 5.55
CA CYS A 138 21.87 -7.66 6.04
C CYS A 138 21.96 -7.09 7.48
N LYS A 139 22.91 -7.55 8.31
CA LYS A 139 23.11 -7.00 9.66
C LYS A 139 23.63 -5.57 9.61
N GLU A 140 24.36 -5.19 8.57
CA GLU A 140 24.77 -3.79 8.40
C GLU A 140 23.57 -2.86 8.25
N PHE A 141 22.46 -3.31 7.70
CA PHE A 141 21.30 -2.46 7.48
C PHE A 141 20.22 -2.64 8.54
N LEU A 142 19.96 -3.88 8.96
CA LEU A 142 18.84 -4.26 9.83
C LEU A 142 19.28 -4.93 11.14
N GLY A 143 20.53 -4.75 11.54
CA GLY A 143 21.12 -5.32 12.74
C GLY A 143 20.85 -4.48 13.99
N GLY A 144 19.88 -4.91 14.80
CA GLY A 144 19.66 -4.38 16.15
C GLY A 144 18.61 -3.26 16.23
N ARG A 145 18.06 -3.09 17.43
CA ARG A 145 16.94 -2.16 17.71
C ARG A 145 17.31 -0.71 17.43
N ALA A 146 18.49 -0.26 17.83
CA ALA A 146 18.94 1.12 17.65
C ALA A 146 18.97 1.52 16.17
N LYS A 147 19.56 0.65 15.32
CA LYS A 147 19.63 0.88 13.87
C LYS A 147 18.26 0.94 13.22
N LEU A 148 17.34 0.07 13.63
CA LEU A 148 15.95 0.11 13.14
C LEU A 148 15.20 1.37 13.62
N SER A 149 15.41 1.83 14.85
CA SER A 149 14.81 3.09 15.35
C SER A 149 15.34 4.28 14.56
N GLN A 150 16.66 4.35 14.36
CA GLN A 150 17.29 5.41 13.58
C GLN A 150 16.77 5.41 12.14
N MET A 151 16.64 4.24 11.52
CA MET A 151 16.10 4.11 10.16
C MET A 151 14.69 4.70 10.02
N GLN A 152 13.82 4.56 11.03
CA GLN A 152 12.50 5.20 11.03
C GLN A 152 12.60 6.73 11.11
N THR A 153 13.54 7.24 11.92
CA THR A 153 13.81 8.69 12.03
C THR A 153 14.34 9.24 10.71
N ASP A 154 15.38 8.63 10.14
CA ASP A 154 16.03 9.06 8.91
C ASP A 154 15.04 9.12 7.74
N PHE A 155 14.19 8.09 7.61
CA PHE A 155 13.19 8.06 6.56
C PHE A 155 12.13 9.15 6.76
N ALA A 156 11.60 9.33 7.97
CA ALA A 156 10.61 10.37 8.25
C ALA A 156 11.14 11.78 7.96
N ASN A 157 12.41 12.05 8.28
CA ASN A 157 13.07 13.33 7.99
C ASN A 157 13.12 13.63 6.48
N THR A 158 13.16 12.60 5.63
CA THR A 158 13.21 12.74 4.16
C THR A 158 11.91 13.32 3.58
N VAL A 159 10.79 13.17 4.30
CA VAL A 159 9.44 13.48 3.82
C VAL A 159 8.66 14.40 4.76
N THR A 160 9.35 15.08 5.69
CA THR A 160 8.69 15.90 6.73
C THR A 160 7.95 17.11 6.15
N ASP A 161 8.54 17.77 5.16
CA ASP A 161 7.95 18.89 4.40
C ASP A 161 6.70 18.50 3.59
N LEU A 162 6.49 17.20 3.36
CA LEU A 162 5.27 16.67 2.76
C LEU A 162 4.10 16.55 3.76
N GLY A 163 4.30 16.97 5.02
CA GLY A 163 3.30 16.89 6.08
C GLY A 163 3.21 15.52 6.75
N LEU A 164 4.25 14.69 6.61
CA LEU A 164 4.36 13.38 7.22
C LEU A 164 5.31 13.41 8.41
N THR A 165 4.96 12.68 9.47
CA THR A 165 5.77 12.61 10.69
C THR A 165 6.26 11.19 10.96
N ARG A 166 7.30 11.09 11.79
CA ARG A 166 7.78 9.80 12.31
C ARG A 166 6.68 9.10 13.12
N GLY A 167 6.60 7.78 13.01
CA GLY A 167 5.81 6.96 13.95
C GLY A 167 6.32 7.10 15.40
N LYS A 168 5.46 6.77 16.37
CA LYS A 168 5.77 6.88 17.81
C LYS A 168 7.04 6.11 18.17
N GLU A 169 8.04 6.82 18.71
CA GLU A 169 9.25 6.17 19.21
C GLU A 169 8.94 5.28 20.42
N GLY A 170 9.58 4.12 20.48
CA GLY A 170 9.31 3.14 21.53
C GLY A 170 7.90 2.53 21.46
N SER A 171 7.18 2.67 20.34
CA SER A 171 5.86 2.06 20.16
C SER A 171 5.88 0.57 20.52
N THR A 172 4.90 0.17 21.34
CA THR A 172 4.64 -1.22 21.74
C THR A 172 3.70 -1.94 20.79
N ALA A 173 3.25 -1.27 19.72
CA ALA A 173 2.36 -1.85 18.72
C ALA A 173 3.00 -3.09 18.09
N LYS A 174 2.26 -4.20 18.09
CA LYS A 174 2.67 -5.43 17.42
C LYS A 174 2.26 -5.37 15.96
N HIS A 175 3.13 -5.85 15.07
CA HIS A 175 2.79 -5.97 13.66
C HIS A 175 1.70 -7.03 13.48
N THR A 176 0.55 -6.61 12.94
CA THR A 176 -0.52 -7.51 12.51
C THR A 176 -0.38 -7.80 11.02
N SER A 177 -0.38 -9.08 10.65
CA SER A 177 -0.39 -9.45 9.23
C SER A 177 -1.73 -9.04 8.60
N ILE A 178 -1.73 -8.78 7.28
CA ILE A 178 -2.97 -8.42 6.55
C ILE A 178 -4.03 -9.53 6.70
N LYS A 179 -3.61 -10.81 6.69
CA LYS A 179 -4.52 -11.95 6.91
C LYS A 179 -5.16 -11.91 8.29
N ALA A 180 -4.37 -11.66 9.34
CA ALA A 180 -4.90 -11.53 10.70
C ALA A 180 -5.84 -10.32 10.83
N TYR A 181 -5.49 -9.19 10.22
CA TYR A 181 -6.35 -8.00 10.21
C TYR A 181 -7.73 -8.28 9.59
N TYR A 182 -7.79 -8.93 8.42
CA TYR A 182 -9.06 -9.28 7.79
C TYR A 182 -9.81 -10.40 8.53
N HIS A 183 -9.08 -11.34 9.15
CA HIS A 183 -9.69 -12.33 10.04
C HIS A 183 -10.41 -11.62 11.20
N ASP A 184 -9.74 -10.71 11.89
CA ASP A 184 -10.30 -9.98 13.02
C ASP A 184 -11.52 -9.13 12.61
N ILE A 185 -11.47 -8.47 11.44
CA ILE A 185 -12.61 -7.74 10.87
C ILE A 185 -13.80 -8.66 10.58
N ASN A 186 -13.55 -9.80 9.93
CA ASN A 186 -14.64 -10.71 9.54
C ASN A 186 -15.31 -11.34 10.77
N HIS A 187 -14.52 -11.63 11.82
CA HIS A 187 -15.02 -12.20 13.07
C HIS A 187 -15.56 -11.16 14.06
N ALA A 188 -15.30 -9.85 13.86
CA ALA A 188 -15.85 -8.78 14.71
C ALA A 188 -17.39 -8.78 14.79
N ARG A 189 -18.07 -9.34 13.77
CA ARG A 189 -19.53 -9.48 13.74
C ARG A 189 -20.07 -10.52 14.72
N ASP A 190 -19.24 -11.44 15.18
CA ASP A 190 -19.62 -12.57 16.05
C ASP A 190 -19.21 -12.36 17.52
N PHE A 191 -18.62 -11.22 17.88
CA PHE A 191 -18.17 -10.96 19.25
C PHE A 191 -19.34 -10.65 20.19
N SER A 192 -19.64 -11.60 21.10
CA SER A 192 -20.25 -11.26 22.38
C SER A 192 -19.14 -10.84 23.36
N ILE A 193 -19.26 -9.65 23.96
CA ILE A 193 -18.32 -9.21 25.00
C ILE A 193 -18.74 -9.86 26.32
N THR A 194 -18.21 -11.05 26.60
CA THR A 194 -18.16 -11.62 27.96
C THR A 194 -16.74 -11.47 28.48
N ALA A 195 -16.46 -10.37 29.17
CA ALA A 195 -15.15 -10.16 29.78
C ALA A 195 -15.08 -10.93 31.10
N GLU A 196 -14.16 -11.90 31.20
CA GLU A 196 -13.94 -12.64 32.45
C GLU A 196 -12.80 -11.99 33.25
N PRO A 197 -13.04 -11.59 34.51
CA PRO A 197 -11.99 -11.03 35.34
C PRO A 197 -10.97 -12.11 35.72
N PRO A 198 -9.67 -11.77 35.75
CA PRO A 198 -8.65 -12.70 36.21
C PRO A 198 -8.88 -13.08 37.67
N LYS A 199 -8.44 -14.29 38.06
CA LYS A 199 -8.50 -14.74 39.45
C LYS A 199 -7.52 -13.94 40.32
N PRO A 200 -7.92 -13.56 41.54
CA PRO A 200 -7.03 -12.86 42.48
C PRO A 200 -5.89 -13.77 42.93
N GLU A 201 -4.71 -13.18 43.13
CA GLU A 201 -3.55 -13.89 43.69
C GLU A 201 -3.56 -13.88 45.22
N LEU A 202 -2.88 -14.86 45.83
CA LEU A 202 -2.79 -14.98 47.28
C LEU A 202 -2.00 -13.77 47.84
N PHE A 203 -2.59 -13.05 48.79
CA PHE A 203 -2.05 -11.80 49.38
C PHE A 203 -2.02 -10.57 48.45
N GLU A 204 -2.72 -10.61 47.31
CA GLU A 204 -2.87 -9.45 46.43
C GLU A 204 -3.72 -8.34 47.08
N SER A 205 -3.29 -7.08 46.96
CA SER A 205 -4.08 -5.94 47.44
C SER A 205 -5.27 -5.66 46.50
N LYS A 206 -6.36 -5.10 47.04
CA LYS A 206 -7.53 -4.72 46.23
C LYS A 206 -7.20 -3.74 45.11
N ALA A 207 -6.24 -2.83 45.34
CA ALA A 207 -5.79 -1.87 44.34
C ALA A 207 -5.04 -2.55 43.18
N SER A 208 -4.09 -3.43 43.49
CA SER A 208 -3.37 -4.25 42.50
C SER A 208 -4.31 -5.12 41.68
N TYR A 209 -5.27 -5.76 42.36
CA TYR A 209 -6.28 -6.57 41.70
C TYR A 209 -7.16 -5.73 40.75
N GLY A 210 -7.55 -4.52 41.18
CA GLY A 210 -8.29 -3.57 40.35
C GLY A 210 -7.56 -3.19 39.05
N GLU A 211 -6.27 -2.85 39.14
CA GLU A 211 -5.45 -2.52 37.96
C GLU A 211 -5.29 -3.72 37.01
N LYS A 212 -5.14 -4.92 37.56
CA LYS A 212 -5.05 -6.18 36.82
C LYS A 212 -6.34 -6.50 36.08
N VAL A 213 -7.50 -6.32 36.73
CA VAL A 213 -8.82 -6.48 36.10
C VAL A 213 -9.01 -5.48 34.97
N ILE A 214 -8.71 -4.19 35.19
CA ILE A 214 -8.83 -3.16 34.16
C ILE A 214 -7.96 -3.50 32.95
N SER A 215 -6.69 -3.88 33.18
CA SER A 215 -5.76 -4.23 32.12
C SER A 215 -6.22 -5.46 31.33
N ALA A 216 -6.68 -6.50 32.02
CA ALA A 216 -7.19 -7.73 31.39
C ALA A 216 -8.47 -7.48 30.57
N VAL A 217 -9.39 -6.67 31.09
CA VAL A 217 -10.62 -6.31 30.38
C VAL A 217 -10.31 -5.46 29.15
N ILE A 218 -9.40 -4.49 29.25
CA ILE A 218 -8.92 -3.70 28.10
C ILE A 218 -8.29 -4.63 27.06
N GLU A 219 -7.40 -5.54 27.46
CA GLU A 219 -6.74 -6.48 26.55
C GLU A 219 -7.75 -7.41 25.85
N GLN A 220 -8.80 -7.85 26.54
CA GLN A 220 -9.87 -8.68 25.98
C GLN A 220 -10.74 -7.91 24.97
N ILE A 221 -10.98 -6.62 25.19
CA ILE A 221 -11.89 -5.79 24.37
C ILE A 221 -11.14 -5.06 23.23
N GLU A 222 -9.83 -4.86 23.36
CA GLU A 222 -9.00 -4.14 22.39
C GLU A 222 -9.13 -4.70 20.95
N PRO A 223 -9.12 -6.02 20.70
CA PRO A 223 -9.30 -6.57 19.35
C PRO A 223 -10.64 -6.18 18.73
N THR A 224 -11.72 -6.27 19.51
CA THR A 224 -13.09 -5.93 19.07
C THR A 224 -13.20 -4.45 18.73
N VAL A 225 -12.68 -3.57 19.59
CA VAL A 225 -12.68 -2.11 19.33
C VAL A 225 -11.86 -1.77 18.09
N LYS A 226 -10.67 -2.37 17.92
CA LYS A 226 -9.86 -2.18 16.71
C LYS A 226 -10.60 -2.65 15.46
N ALA A 227 -11.26 -3.81 15.52
CA ALA A 227 -11.99 -4.35 14.38
C ALA A 227 -13.23 -3.51 14.05
N VAL A 228 -13.99 -3.05 15.05
CA VAL A 228 -15.14 -2.14 14.86
C VAL A 228 -14.70 -0.80 14.26
N ASN A 229 -13.65 -0.18 14.77
CA ASN A 229 -13.12 1.06 14.20
C ASN A 229 -12.66 0.87 12.74
N SER A 230 -12.07 -0.29 12.44
CA SER A 230 -11.66 -0.65 11.08
C SER A 230 -12.84 -0.87 10.15
N ILE A 231 -13.91 -1.53 10.63
CA ILE A 231 -15.17 -1.69 9.91
C ILE A 231 -15.80 -0.33 9.63
N LEU A 232 -15.83 0.56 10.62
CA LEU A 232 -16.39 1.90 10.49
C LEU A 232 -15.62 2.70 9.43
N ALA A 233 -14.29 2.72 9.49
CA ALA A 233 -13.45 3.38 8.50
C ALA A 233 -13.66 2.81 7.08
N ASN A 234 -13.75 1.48 6.95
CA ASN A 234 -14.05 0.83 5.67
C ASN A 234 -15.45 1.20 5.15
N TYR A 235 -16.44 1.30 6.04
CA TYR A 235 -17.80 1.70 5.70
C TYR A 235 -17.88 3.16 5.23
N GLU A 236 -17.21 4.09 5.93
CA GLU A 236 -17.13 5.49 5.53
C GLU A 236 -16.47 5.66 4.16
N LYS A 237 -15.38 4.91 3.92
CA LYS A 237 -14.73 4.87 2.61
C LYS A 237 -15.67 4.32 1.55
N ALA A 238 -16.29 3.16 1.78
CA ALA A 238 -17.22 2.56 0.82
C ALA A 238 -18.42 3.48 0.52
N ARG A 239 -18.91 4.23 1.51
CA ARG A 239 -19.96 5.24 1.35
C ARG A 239 -19.50 6.39 0.46
N THR A 240 -18.26 6.86 0.66
CA THR A 240 -17.66 7.91 -0.16
C THR A 240 -17.44 7.45 -1.60
N ASP A 241 -16.84 6.26 -1.78
CA ASP A 241 -16.61 5.66 -3.09
C ASP A 241 -17.93 5.45 -3.84
N LYS A 242 -18.99 5.01 -3.14
CA LYS A 242 -20.34 4.91 -3.70
C LYS A 242 -20.88 6.26 -4.17
N SER A 243 -20.77 7.30 -3.35
CA SER A 243 -21.22 8.66 -3.72
C SER A 243 -20.51 9.16 -4.98
N VAL A 244 -19.18 8.97 -5.05
CA VAL A 244 -18.38 9.34 -6.23
C VAL A 244 -18.80 8.55 -7.47
N ALA A 245 -19.10 7.26 -7.31
CA ALA A 245 -19.60 6.42 -8.40
C ALA A 245 -21.00 6.86 -8.89
N GLU A 246 -21.90 7.23 -7.97
CA GLU A 246 -23.23 7.75 -8.30
C GLU A 246 -23.13 9.10 -9.05
N ASP A 247 -22.29 10.02 -8.60
CA ASP A 247 -22.04 11.30 -9.28
C ASP A 247 -21.43 11.10 -10.68
N SER A 248 -20.49 10.15 -10.79
CA SER A 248 -19.87 9.77 -12.07
C SER A 248 -20.89 9.15 -13.02
N TYR A 249 -21.77 8.29 -12.51
CA TYR A 249 -22.85 7.67 -13.27
C TYR A 249 -23.85 8.71 -13.78
N GLU A 250 -24.29 9.65 -12.94
CA GLU A 250 -25.20 10.72 -13.35
C GLU A 250 -24.57 11.66 -14.38
N THR A 251 -23.28 11.96 -14.23
CA THR A 251 -22.54 12.74 -15.22
C THR A 251 -22.45 12.02 -16.57
N LEU A 252 -22.11 10.73 -16.56
CA LEU A 252 -22.03 9.92 -17.77
C LEU A 252 -23.39 9.77 -18.44
N LYS A 253 -24.44 9.50 -17.65
CA LYS A 253 -25.82 9.42 -18.10
C LYS A 253 -26.22 10.70 -18.84
N LYS A 254 -26.05 11.87 -18.21
CA LYS A 254 -26.32 13.18 -18.85
C LYS A 254 -25.54 13.39 -20.15
N ARG A 255 -24.30 12.90 -20.23
CA ARG A 255 -23.46 13.02 -21.43
C ARG A 255 -23.95 12.12 -22.58
N VAL A 256 -24.44 10.93 -22.25
CA VAL A 256 -24.78 9.89 -23.24
C VAL A 256 -26.27 9.94 -23.63
N GLU A 257 -27.15 10.46 -22.77
CA GLU A 257 -28.60 10.56 -22.99
C GLU A 257 -28.96 11.22 -24.34
N PRO A 258 -28.37 12.38 -24.74
CA PRO A 258 -28.74 13.02 -26.00
C PRO A 258 -28.42 12.15 -27.22
N TYR A 259 -27.29 11.42 -27.16
CA TYR A 259 -26.90 10.50 -28.23
C TYR A 259 -27.86 9.30 -28.29
N LEU A 260 -28.17 8.68 -27.15
CA LEU A 260 -29.11 7.56 -27.10
C LEU A 260 -30.49 7.94 -27.61
N VAL A 261 -30.96 9.15 -27.31
CA VAL A 261 -32.21 9.70 -27.85
C VAL A 261 -32.10 9.90 -29.36
N ALA A 262 -31.00 10.48 -29.85
CA ALA A 262 -30.78 10.74 -31.27
C ALA A 262 -30.64 9.48 -32.12
N THR A 263 -30.13 8.39 -31.55
CA THR A 263 -29.96 7.11 -32.26
C THR A 263 -31.09 6.12 -32.00
N LYS A 264 -32.10 6.50 -31.20
CA LYS A 264 -33.20 5.60 -30.85
C LYS A 264 -34.01 5.22 -32.09
N GLY A 265 -34.06 3.92 -32.38
CA GLY A 265 -34.83 3.37 -33.51
C GLY A 265 -34.10 3.42 -34.86
N LEU A 266 -32.85 3.89 -34.90
CA LEU A 266 -32.01 3.81 -36.10
C LEU A 266 -31.46 2.40 -36.28
N ASN A 267 -31.29 1.97 -37.53
CA ASN A 267 -30.52 0.77 -37.85
C ASN A 267 -29.00 1.06 -37.84
N GLN A 268 -28.18 0.03 -38.06
CA GLN A 268 -26.73 0.14 -37.97
C GLN A 268 -26.15 1.12 -39.01
N ASP A 269 -26.63 1.11 -40.24
CA ASP A 269 -26.14 1.98 -41.31
C ASP A 269 -26.51 3.45 -41.04
N GLU A 270 -27.72 3.69 -40.55
CA GLU A 270 -28.19 5.02 -40.13
C GLU A 270 -27.41 5.56 -38.93
N THR A 271 -27.10 4.69 -37.96
CA THR A 271 -26.26 5.04 -36.80
C THR A 271 -24.83 5.36 -37.24
N ASN A 272 -24.27 4.60 -38.18
CA ASN A 272 -22.94 4.86 -38.74
C ASN A 272 -22.87 6.22 -39.44
N ARG A 273 -23.89 6.56 -40.24
CA ARG A 273 -23.99 7.91 -40.87
C ARG A 273 -24.07 9.02 -39.83
N MET A 274 -24.86 8.84 -38.77
CA MET A 274 -24.96 9.82 -37.67
C MET A 274 -23.59 10.04 -37.00
N ASN A 275 -22.85 8.96 -36.77
CA ASN A 275 -21.51 9.02 -36.19
C ASN A 275 -20.51 9.77 -37.09
N GLU A 276 -20.56 9.55 -38.41
CA GLU A 276 -19.73 10.30 -39.36
C GLU A 276 -20.00 11.81 -39.32
N VAL A 277 -21.28 12.20 -39.29
CA VAL A 277 -21.68 13.61 -39.18
C VAL A 277 -21.20 14.22 -37.87
N MET A 278 -21.37 13.52 -36.75
CA MET A 278 -20.84 13.95 -35.44
C MET A 278 -19.32 14.15 -35.46
N GLN A 279 -18.57 13.26 -36.11
CA GLN A 279 -17.11 13.39 -36.23
C GLN A 279 -16.71 14.60 -37.08
N ILE A 280 -17.39 14.84 -38.20
CA ILE A 280 -17.15 16.01 -39.05
C ILE A 280 -17.40 17.30 -38.26
N GLU A 281 -18.53 17.38 -37.55
CA GLU A 281 -18.89 18.56 -36.78
C GLU A 281 -17.93 18.81 -35.61
N SER A 282 -17.54 17.75 -34.91
CA SER A 282 -16.50 17.80 -33.88
C SER A 282 -15.18 18.38 -34.40
N ARG A 283 -14.75 17.98 -35.61
CA ARG A 283 -13.54 18.52 -36.25
C ARG A 283 -13.67 20.00 -36.59
N LYS A 284 -14.83 20.46 -37.07
CA LYS A 284 -15.07 21.90 -37.34
C LYS A 284 -14.96 22.72 -36.06
N ILE A 285 -15.63 22.28 -34.99
CA ILE A 285 -15.58 22.94 -33.67
C ILE A 285 -14.14 23.03 -33.15
N ALA A 286 -13.34 21.98 -33.34
CA ALA A 286 -11.92 21.99 -32.95
C ALA A 286 -11.11 23.05 -33.73
N VAL A 287 -11.30 23.12 -35.05
CA VAL A 287 -10.63 24.12 -35.91
C VAL A 287 -11.06 25.55 -35.54
N GLU A 288 -12.32 25.77 -35.19
CA GLU A 288 -12.81 27.08 -34.76
C GLU A 288 -12.19 27.51 -33.41
N LYS A 289 -12.03 26.59 -32.47
CA LYS A 289 -11.37 26.87 -31.18
C LYS A 289 -9.90 27.26 -31.34
N ASP A 290 -9.18 26.64 -32.27
CA ASP A 290 -7.77 26.95 -32.54
C ASP A 290 -7.58 28.31 -33.24
N LYS A 291 -8.61 28.84 -33.91
CA LYS A 291 -8.58 30.20 -34.49
C LYS A 291 -8.80 31.31 -33.46
N ILE A 292 -9.27 30.98 -32.27
CA ILE A 292 -9.62 31.93 -31.19
C ILE A 292 -8.53 31.98 -30.10
N LYS A 293 -7.57 31.06 -30.13
CA LYS A 293 -6.35 31.08 -29.30
C LYS A 293 -5.22 31.83 -29.99
#